data_AF-A0A7C6D556-F1
#
_entry.id   AF-A0A7C6D556-F1
#
_cell.length_a   1.000
_cell.length_b   1.000
_cell.length_c   1.000
_cell.angle_alpha   90.00
_cell.angle_beta   90.00
_cell.angle_gamma   90.00
#
_symmetry.space_group_name_H-M   'P 1'
#
loop_
_entity.id
_entity.type
_entity.pdbx_description
1 polymer ?
#
loop_
_entity_poly.entity_id
_entity_poly.type
_entity_poly.pdbx_seq_one_letter_code
_entity_poly.pdbx_strand_id
1 'polypeptide(L)' 'MKNMLILDGGLSLLATLAMLVVGIILLILLVKVVLFIAIPGILALVVWFMTKDPFLTGATFLIIAVLTIIFKR' A
#
# COMPACT_ATOMS: atom_id res chain seq x y z
N MET A 1 -9.52 37.93 -24.41
CA MET A 1 -8.51 36.85 -24.62
C MET A 1 -7.64 36.58 -23.40
N LYS A 2 -7.01 37.58 -22.75
CA LYS A 2 -6.20 37.37 -21.53
C LYS A 2 -6.92 36.64 -20.38
N ASN A 3 -8.17 37.00 -20.08
CA ASN A 3 -8.93 36.37 -19.00
C ASN A 3 -9.24 34.89 -19.27
N MET A 4 -9.40 34.51 -20.55
CA MET A 4 -9.69 33.13 -20.94
C MET A 4 -8.46 32.23 -20.79
N LEU A 5 -7.27 32.75 -21.14
CA LEU A 5 -5.99 32.06 -20.94
C LEU A 5 -5.63 31.87 -19.46
N ILE A 6 -6.01 32.82 -18.60
CA ILE A 6 -5.78 32.72 -17.14
C ILE A 6 -6.72 31.68 -16.52
N LEU A 7 -7.98 31.61 -16.97
CA LEU A 7 -8.91 30.57 -16.51
C LEU A 7 -8.46 29.17 -16.96
N ASP A 8 -8.07 28.99 -18.23
CA ASP A 8 -7.58 27.69 -18.72
C ASP A 8 -6.30 27.26 -18.01
N GLY A 9 -5.34 28.17 -17.84
CA GLY A 9 -4.10 27.89 -17.13
C GLY A 9 -4.34 27.57 -15.64
N GLY A 10 -5.24 28.32 -14.99
CA GLY A 10 -5.61 28.08 -13.59
C GLY A 10 -6.34 26.76 -13.37
N LEU A 11 -7.26 26.40 -14.27
CA LEU A 11 -8.01 25.14 -14.19
C LEU A 11 -7.09 23.93 -14.41
N SER A 12 -6.16 24.02 -15.37
CA SER A 12 -5.15 22.99 -15.62
C SER A 12 -4.23 22.78 -14.40
N LEU A 13 -3.82 23.87 -13.75
CA LEU A 13 -2.94 23.82 -12.58
C LEU A 13 -3.66 23.22 -11.37
N LEU A 14 -4.93 23.58 -11.15
CA LEU A 14 -5.79 22.96 -10.12
C LEU A 14 -6.00 21.46 -10.37
N ALA A 15 -6.28 21.06 -11.61
CA ALA A 15 -6.43 19.65 -11.98
C ALA A 15 -5.13 18.86 -11.74
N THR A 16 -3.98 19.44 -12.08
CA THR A 16 -2.67 18.83 -11.86
C THR A 16 -2.38 18.64 -10.37
N LEU A 17 -2.64 19.67 -9.55
CA LEU A 17 -2.49 19.58 -8.09
C LEU A 17 -3.40 18.51 -7.49
N ALA A 18 -4.66 18.45 -7.93
CA ALA A 18 -5.61 17.43 -7.46
C ALA A 18 -5.13 16.01 -7.78
N MET A 19 -4.68 15.76 -9.02
CA MET A 19 -4.13 14.46 -9.40
C MET A 19 -2.87 14.09 -8.60
N LEU A 20 -2.00 15.08 -8.33
CA LEU A 20 -0.79 14.87 -7.55
C LEU A 20 -1.11 14.49 -6.10
N VAL A 21 -2.08 15.15 -5.48
CA VAL A 21 -2.56 14.80 -4.13
C VAL A 21 -3.13 13.37 -4.10
N VAL A 22 -3.97 13.01 -5.07
CA VAL A 22 -4.51 11.64 -5.16
C VAL A 22 -3.40 10.62 -5.33
N GLY A 23 -2.42 10.89 -6.21
CA GLY A 23 -1.27 10.01 -6.42
C GLY A 23 -0.47 9.79 -5.14
N ILE A 24 -0.19 10.85 -4.38
CA ILE A 24 0.51 10.77 -3.09
C ILE A 24 -0.28 9.93 -2.09
N ILE A 25 -1.59 10.15 -1.98
CA ILE A 25 -2.45 9.37 -1.08
C ILE A 25 -2.38 7.88 -1.40
N LEU A 26 -2.50 7.51 -2.68
CA LEU A 26 -2.40 6.13 -3.12
C LEU A 26 -1.02 5.53 -2.80
N LEU A 27 0.05 6.30 -2.98
CA LEU A 27 1.41 5.86 -2.69
C LEU A 27 1.60 5.60 -1.19
N ILE A 28 1.08 6.48 -0.33
CA ILE A 28 1.09 6.29 1.13
C ILE A 28 0.31 5.03 1.52
N LEU A 29 -0.87 4.81 0.94
CA LEU A 29 -1.66 3.61 1.20
C LEU A 29 -0.92 2.34 0.77
N LEU A 30 -0.28 2.37 -0.40
CA LEU A 30 0.52 1.26 -0.91
C LEU A 30 1.66 0.91 0.05
N VAL A 31 2.43 1.92 0.49
CA VAL A 31 3.52 1.71 1.46
C VAL A 31 2.99 1.11 2.76
N LYS A 32 1.85 1.58 3.26
CA LYS A 32 1.23 1.02 4.47
C LYS A 32 0.86 -0.47 4.30
N VAL A 33 0.29 -0.84 3.16
CA VAL A 33 -0.08 -2.24 2.87
C VAL A 33 1.18 -3.11 2.77
N VAL A 34 2.22 -2.64 2.08
CA VAL A 34 3.49 -3.38 1.97
C VAL A 34 4.12 -3.60 3.35
N LEU A 35 4.20 -2.56 4.18
CA LEU A 35 4.73 -2.67 5.54
C LEU A 35 3.87 -3.57 6.44
N PHE A 36 2.56 -3.63 6.21
CA PHE A 36 1.68 -4.55 6.91
C PHE A 36 1.95 -6.01 6.54
N ILE A 37 2.14 -6.31 5.24
CA ILE A 37 2.39 -7.66 4.72
C ILE A 37 3.84 -8.12 5.00
N ALA A 38 4.77 -7.19 5.19
CA ALA A 38 6.19 -7.50 5.38
C ALA A 38 6.44 -8.51 6.52
N ILE A 39 5.86 -8.29 7.71
CA ILE A 39 6.09 -9.17 8.88
C ILE A 39 5.51 -10.58 8.64
N PRO A 40 4.21 -10.75 8.29
CA PRO A 40 3.68 -12.06 7.94
C PRO A 40 4.43 -12.73 6.77
N GLY A 41 4.83 -11.94 5.77
CA GLY A 41 5.56 -12.43 4.60
C GLY A 41 6.94 -12.98 4.93
N ILE A 42 7.72 -12.28 5.76
CA ILE A 42 9.04 -12.75 6.22
C ILE A 42 8.89 -14.04 7.02
N LEU A 43 7.93 -14.10 7.95
CA LEU A 43 7.71 -15.32 8.75
C LEU A 43 7.25 -16.51 7.91
N ALA A 44 6.38 -16.28 6.94
CA ALA A 44 5.98 -17.29 5.97
C ALA A 44 7.19 -17.79 5.16
N LEU A 45 8.07 -16.89 4.71
CA LEU A 45 9.32 -17.27 4.04
C LEU A 45 10.21 -18.14 4.93
N VAL A 46 10.37 -17.81 6.22
CA VAL A 46 11.13 -18.64 7.16
C VAL A 46 10.54 -20.04 7.24
N VAL A 47 9.21 -20.16 7.40
CA VAL A 47 8.53 -21.46 7.44
C VAL A 47 8.74 -22.24 6.15
N TRP A 48 8.59 -21.59 4.99
CA TRP A 48 8.86 -22.21 3.69
C TRP A 48 10.29 -22.76 3.60
N PHE A 49 11.29 -21.98 4.05
CA PHE A 49 12.68 -22.42 4.02
C PHE A 49 12.93 -23.63 4.92
N MET A 50 12.23 -23.73 6.04
CA MET A 50 12.39 -24.83 7.01
C MET A 50 11.61 -26.09 6.63
N THR A 51 10.37 -25.96 6.16
CA THR A 51 9.46 -27.09 5.97
C THR A 51 9.30 -27.51 4.51
N LYS A 52 9.55 -26.58 3.56
CA LYS A 52 9.24 -26.74 2.13
C LYS A 52 7.77 -27.09 1.86
N ASP A 53 6.89 -26.86 2.84
CA ASP A 53 5.47 -27.18 2.77
C ASP A 53 4.66 -25.89 2.46
N PRO A 54 3.95 -25.84 1.32
CA PRO A 54 3.16 -24.68 0.94
C PRO A 54 1.95 -24.44 1.85
N PHE A 55 1.36 -25.51 2.41
CA PHE A 55 0.21 -25.39 3.29
C PHE A 55 0.60 -24.73 4.62
N LEU A 56 1.68 -25.21 5.25
CA LEU A 56 2.19 -24.63 6.50
C LEU A 56 2.63 -23.18 6.31
N THR A 57 3.28 -22.88 5.17
CA THR A 57 3.67 -21.52 4.80
C THR A 57 2.47 -20.58 4.71
N GLY A 58 1.43 -20.99 3.98
CA GLY A 58 0.19 -20.22 3.85
C GLY A 58 -0.55 -20.06 5.19
N ALA A 59 -0.62 -21.13 5.99
CA ALA A 59 -1.23 -21.09 7.31
C ALA A 59 -0.49 -20.11 8.24
N THR A 60 0.84 -20.15 8.27
CA THR A 60 1.65 -19.20 9.05
C THR A 60 1.44 -17.77 8.57
N PHE A 61 1.44 -17.51 7.26
CA PHE A 61 1.17 -16.18 6.73
C PHE A 61 -0.17 -15.65 7.23
N LEU A 62 -1.24 -16.44 7.11
CA LEU A 62 -2.59 -16.03 7.50
C LEU A 62 -2.70 -15.83 9.01
N ILE A 63 -2.18 -16.75 9.83
CA ILE A 63 -2.21 -16.64 11.28
C ILE A 63 -1.49 -15.36 11.73
N ILE A 64 -0.27 -15.13 11.24
CA ILE A 64 0.51 -13.95 11.63
C ILE A 64 -0.15 -12.66 11.10
N ALA A 65 -0.70 -12.66 9.88
CA ALA A 65 -1.42 -11.52 9.34
C ALA A 65 -2.63 -11.15 10.21
N VAL A 66 -3.43 -12.14 10.63
CA VAL A 66 -4.57 -11.91 11.53
C VAL A 66 -4.12 -11.44 12.90
N LEU A 67 -3.08 -12.05 13.49
CA LEU A 67 -2.53 -11.61 14.78
C LEU A 67 -2.02 -10.16 14.68
N THR A 68 -1.36 -9.80 13.57
CA THR A 68 -0.89 -8.43 13.33
C THR A 68 -2.05 -7.45 13.23
N ILE A 69 -3.23 -7.85 12.74
CA ILE A 69 -4.43 -6.97 12.75
C ILE A 69 -4.98 -6.81 14.16
N ILE A 70 -5.08 -7.92 14.92
CA ILE A 70 -5.69 -7.93 16.25
C ILE A 70 -4.83 -7.16 17.27
N PHE A 71 -3.51 -7.35 17.24
CA PHE A 71 -2.59 -6.80 18.24
C PHE A 71 -2.04 -5.42 17.90
N LYS A 72 -2.16 -4.95 16.65
CA LYS A 72 -1.72 -3.61 16.22
C LYS A 72 -2.78 -2.53 16.49
N ARG A 73 -3.64 -2.75 17.49
CA ARG A 73 -4.57 -1.74 18.01
C ARG A 73 -3.81 -0.57 18.59
#